data_AF-A0A5E4ZVU1-F1
#
_entry.id   AF-A0A5E4ZVU1-F1
#
_cell.length_a   1.000
_cell.length_b   1.000
_cell.length_c   1.000
_cell.angle_alpha   90.00
_cell.angle_beta   90.00
_cell.angle_gamma   90.00
#
_symmetry.space_group_name_H-M   'P 1'
#
loop_
_entity.id
_entity.type
_entity.pdbx_description
1 polymer ?
#
loop_
_entity_poly.entity_id
_entity_poly.type
_entity_poly.pdbx_seq_one_letter_code
_entity_poly.pdbx_strand_id
1 'polypeptide(L)'
;MNDLYTDVLTWSKHLGPVDAGMPRGLTVKLDYSMVIPIGKYNTTDLYTTGQNTYYYIPNAALTYLTGPNALGDGTEFSVHFFLDVAGKNTARNYTNGLVADVDVAISEIIGRWQVGVAGYYARQFTDDKMNGQPVPGGNRFASAAVGPAVAYNIPECKCSIKFKAQFSVFTRNSLAPNAAYLFVNKAFN
;
A
#
# COMPACT_ATOMS: atom_id res chain seq x y z
N MET A 1 -4.53 17.98 9.93
CA MET A 1 -5.30 16.76 9.60
C MET A 1 -5.02 16.45 8.15
N ASN A 2 -4.61 15.22 7.85
CA ASN A 2 -4.39 14.75 6.49
C ASN A 2 -5.72 14.30 5.87
N ASP A 3 -5.73 14.06 4.55
CA ASP A 3 -6.88 13.40 3.93
C ASP A 3 -7.06 11.99 4.50
N LEU A 4 -8.31 11.53 4.56
CA LEU A 4 -8.67 10.25 5.13
C LEU A 4 -8.61 9.17 4.05
N TYR A 5 -7.73 8.19 4.21
CA TYR A 5 -7.80 6.93 3.48
C TYR A 5 -8.72 5.97 4.23
N THR A 6 -9.65 5.33 3.53
CA THR A 6 -10.52 4.30 4.10
C THR A 6 -10.85 3.23 3.08
N ASP A 7 -10.85 1.96 3.52
CA ASP A 7 -11.47 0.87 2.78
C ASP A 7 -12.99 0.97 3.00
N VAL A 8 -13.76 1.18 1.93
CA VAL A 8 -15.21 1.37 2.00
C VAL A 8 -15.94 0.03 1.88
N LEU A 9 -15.40 -0.85 1.03
CA LEU A 9 -15.88 -2.22 0.86
C LEU A 9 -14.68 -3.15 0.85
N THR A 10 -14.78 -4.24 1.61
CA THR A 10 -13.76 -5.27 1.68
C THR A 10 -14.42 -6.63 1.60
N TRP A 11 -13.89 -7.48 0.73
CA TRP A 11 -14.19 -8.89 0.68
C TRP A 11 -12.88 -9.68 0.67
N SER A 12 -12.84 -10.77 1.42
CA SER A 12 -11.71 -11.68 1.36
C SER A 12 -12.15 -13.13 1.51
N LYS A 13 -11.37 -14.02 0.92
CA LYS A 13 -11.57 -15.46 1.02
C LYS A 13 -10.23 -16.17 1.09
N HIS A 14 -10.11 -17.06 2.07
CA HIS A 14 -9.00 -18.00 2.16
C HIS A 14 -9.36 -19.31 1.47
N LEU A 15 -8.40 -19.84 0.71
CA LEU A 15 -8.49 -21.05 -0.11
C LEU A 15 -7.32 -21.96 0.28
N GLY A 16 -7.54 -22.77 1.32
CA GLY A 16 -6.57 -23.73 1.80
C GLY A 16 -6.85 -24.15 3.24
N PRO A 17 -6.03 -25.07 3.79
CA PRO A 17 -6.20 -25.55 5.15
C PRO A 17 -5.64 -24.56 6.17
N VAL A 18 -6.16 -24.65 7.39
CA VAL A 18 -5.56 -24.00 8.55
C VAL A 18 -4.78 -25.06 9.33
N ASP A 19 -3.46 -25.07 9.16
CA ASP A 19 -2.56 -26.06 9.77
C ASP A 19 -1.72 -25.42 10.86
N ALA A 20 -1.73 -26.01 12.06
CA ALA A 20 -1.02 -25.46 13.24
C ALA A 20 -1.35 -23.98 13.53
N GLY A 21 -2.60 -23.56 13.25
CA GLY A 21 -3.05 -22.18 13.44
C GLY A 21 -2.62 -21.20 12.34
N MET A 22 -1.98 -21.68 11.26
CA MET A 22 -1.58 -20.87 10.11
C MET A 22 -2.47 -21.14 8.90
N PRO A 23 -2.97 -20.09 8.21
CA PRO A 23 -3.81 -20.23 7.02
C PRO A 23 -2.94 -20.54 5.79
N ARG A 24 -2.69 -21.84 5.53
CA ARG A 24 -1.87 -22.31 4.41
C ARG A 24 -2.65 -22.21 3.10
N GLY A 25 -1.97 -21.88 2.01
CA GLY A 25 -2.59 -21.73 0.71
C GLY A 25 -2.89 -20.27 0.37
N LEU A 26 -3.89 -20.05 -0.47
CA LEU A 26 -4.13 -18.76 -1.12
C LEU A 26 -5.20 -17.95 -0.38
N THR A 27 -4.87 -16.73 0.01
CA THR A 27 -5.83 -15.71 0.43
C THR A 27 -6.01 -14.70 -0.70
N VAL A 28 -7.27 -14.46 -1.06
CA VAL A 28 -7.67 -13.44 -2.04
C VAL A 28 -8.42 -12.34 -1.30
N LYS A 29 -8.09 -11.09 -1.58
CA LYS A 29 -8.76 -9.89 -1.07
C LYS A 29 -9.16 -9.00 -2.25
N LEU A 30 -10.37 -8.47 -2.20
CA LEU A 30 -10.87 -7.45 -3.11
C LEU A 30 -11.38 -6.29 -2.26
N ASP A 31 -10.95 -5.08 -2.57
CA ASP A 31 -11.37 -3.90 -1.87
C ASP A 31 -11.74 -2.77 -2.84
N TYR A 32 -12.55 -1.88 -2.30
CA TYR A 32 -12.77 -0.56 -2.87
C TYR A 32 -12.50 0.47 -1.78
N SER A 33 -11.45 1.25 -2.00
CA SER A 33 -10.95 2.24 -1.05
C SER A 33 -11.14 3.63 -1.61
N MET A 34 -11.17 4.61 -0.71
CA MET A 34 -11.32 6.02 -1.07
C MET A 34 -10.37 6.89 -0.25
N VAL A 35 -9.88 7.95 -0.89
CA VAL A 35 -9.31 9.10 -0.18
C VAL A 35 -10.35 10.20 -0.16
N ILE A 36 -10.75 10.61 1.03
CA ILE A 36 -11.73 11.66 1.27
C ILE A 36 -10.98 12.94 1.66
N PRO A 37 -11.17 14.06 0.95
CA PRO A 37 -10.41 15.28 1.13
C PRO A 37 -10.87 16.10 2.34
N ILE A 38 -10.65 15.55 3.54
CA ILE A 38 -10.96 16.23 4.81
C ILE A 38 -9.76 17.01 5.37
N GLY A 39 -8.58 16.90 4.74
CA GLY A 39 -7.37 17.58 5.18
C GLY A 39 -7.40 19.08 4.86
N LYS A 40 -6.60 19.85 5.59
CA LYS A 40 -6.44 21.30 5.32
C LYS A 40 -5.82 21.49 3.93
N TYR A 41 -6.49 22.28 3.09
CA TYR A 41 -6.01 22.67 1.77
C TYR A 41 -6.03 24.19 1.61
N ASN A 42 -4.88 24.77 1.24
CA ASN A 42 -4.72 26.20 0.95
C ASN A 42 -3.77 26.36 -0.23
N THR A 43 -4.20 27.05 -1.28
CA THR A 43 -3.42 27.22 -2.51
C THR A 43 -2.20 28.14 -2.36
N THR A 44 -2.14 28.91 -1.27
CA THR A 44 -1.05 29.86 -0.96
C THR A 44 0.01 29.29 -0.02
N ASP A 45 -0.29 28.17 0.66
CA ASP A 45 0.68 27.51 1.53
C ASP A 45 1.69 26.74 0.68
N LEU A 46 2.97 26.77 1.06
CA LEU A 46 4.02 25.96 0.40
C LEU A 46 3.74 24.45 0.52
N TYR A 47 3.05 24.04 1.59
CA TYR A 47 2.68 22.66 1.85
C TYR A 47 1.28 22.60 2.46
N THR A 48 0.47 21.66 1.96
CA THR A 48 -0.86 21.38 2.48
C THR A 48 -0.96 19.90 2.85
N THR A 49 -1.67 19.61 3.94
CA THR A 49 -1.87 18.24 4.43
C THR A 49 -2.98 17.49 3.70
N GLY A 50 -3.90 18.22 3.06
CA GLY A 50 -4.89 17.68 2.13
C GLY A 50 -4.62 18.09 0.69
N GLN A 51 -5.24 17.38 -0.25
CA GLN A 51 -5.10 17.61 -1.70
C GLN A 51 -6.36 18.20 -2.35
N ASN A 52 -7.48 18.31 -1.62
CA ASN A 52 -8.78 18.76 -2.14
C ASN A 52 -9.23 17.94 -3.37
N THR A 53 -8.97 16.65 -3.33
CA THR A 53 -9.28 15.70 -4.41
C THR A 53 -9.80 14.42 -3.79
N TYR A 54 -10.90 13.90 -4.32
CA TYR A 54 -11.33 12.53 -4.03
C TYR A 54 -10.49 11.55 -4.83
N TYR A 55 -10.09 10.44 -4.23
CA TYR A 55 -9.57 9.29 -4.98
C TYR A 55 -10.49 8.10 -4.81
N TYR A 56 -10.69 7.37 -5.90
CA TYR A 56 -11.42 6.11 -5.95
C TYR A 56 -10.43 5.01 -6.32
N ILE A 57 -10.30 4.02 -5.44
CA ILE A 57 -9.17 3.07 -5.46
C ILE A 57 -9.71 1.64 -5.40
N PRO A 58 -10.21 1.08 -6.51
CA PRO A 58 -10.39 -0.37 -6.61
C PRO A 58 -9.02 -1.04 -6.47
N ASN A 59 -8.94 -2.06 -5.62
CA ASN A 59 -7.70 -2.76 -5.36
C ASN A 59 -7.93 -4.25 -5.03
N ALA A 60 -6.90 -5.05 -5.20
CA ALA A 60 -6.95 -6.49 -5.01
C ALA A 60 -5.62 -7.02 -4.49
N ALA A 61 -5.66 -7.96 -3.56
CA ALA A 61 -4.47 -8.58 -3.00
C ALA A 61 -4.54 -10.11 -3.08
N LEU A 62 -3.38 -10.71 -3.27
CA LEU A 62 -3.16 -12.15 -3.21
C LEU A 62 -2.03 -12.40 -2.20
N THR A 63 -2.24 -13.36 -1.31
CA THR A 63 -1.19 -13.83 -0.39
C THR A 63 -1.20 -15.34 -0.37
N TYR A 64 -0.05 -15.97 -0.60
CA TYR A 64 0.10 -17.41 -0.59
C TYR A 64 1.11 -17.82 0.46
N LEU A 65 0.68 -18.64 1.43
CA LEU A 65 1.54 -19.21 2.44
C LEU A 65 1.80 -20.69 2.14
N THR A 66 3.06 -21.06 1.89
CA THR A 66 3.46 -22.45 1.68
C THR A 66 3.35 -23.25 2.99
N GLY A 67 3.49 -24.58 2.91
CA GLY A 67 3.78 -25.39 4.11
C GLY A 67 5.22 -25.19 4.63
N PRO A 68 5.57 -25.86 5.75
CA PRO A 68 6.92 -25.86 6.29
C PRO A 68 7.96 -26.31 5.26
N ASN A 69 9.14 -25.72 5.33
CA ASN A 69 10.23 -25.98 4.40
C ASN A 69 11.59 -25.92 5.15
N ALA A 70 12.71 -25.97 4.42
CA ALA A 70 14.03 -25.99 5.04
C ALA A 70 14.40 -24.70 5.79
N LEU A 71 13.74 -23.57 5.49
CA LEU A 71 13.99 -22.26 6.12
C LEU A 71 13.15 -22.05 7.38
N GLY A 72 11.99 -22.67 7.49
CA GLY A 72 11.11 -22.50 8.63
C GLY A 72 9.71 -23.08 8.45
N ASP A 73 8.77 -22.41 9.11
CA ASP A 73 7.38 -22.82 9.14
C ASP A 73 6.67 -22.54 7.82
N GLY A 74 7.16 -21.66 6.95
CA GLY A 74 6.63 -21.49 5.60
C GLY A 74 6.96 -20.14 4.96
N THR A 75 7.05 -20.14 3.64
CA THR A 75 7.28 -18.95 2.83
C THR A 75 5.95 -18.31 2.46
N GLU A 76 5.83 -17.00 2.71
CA GLU A 76 4.70 -16.18 2.30
C GLU A 76 5.09 -15.30 1.11
N PHE A 77 4.27 -15.36 0.06
CA PHE A 77 4.35 -14.49 -1.10
C PHE A 77 3.11 -13.60 -1.14
N SER A 78 3.28 -12.29 -1.24
CA SER A 78 2.16 -11.34 -1.31
C SER A 78 2.32 -10.38 -2.47
N VAL A 79 1.21 -10.06 -3.11
CA VAL A 79 1.08 -8.99 -4.08
C VAL A 79 -0.23 -8.24 -3.86
N HIS A 80 -0.21 -6.91 -3.97
CA HIS A 80 -1.38 -6.05 -3.83
C HIS A 80 -1.37 -5.00 -4.92
N PHE A 81 -2.40 -4.97 -5.76
CA PHE A 81 -2.56 -4.02 -6.86
C PHE A 81 -3.56 -2.93 -6.49
N PHE A 82 -3.23 -1.69 -6.84
CA PHE A 82 -4.08 -0.52 -6.65
C PHE A 82 -4.23 0.23 -7.97
N LEU A 83 -5.39 0.83 -8.18
CA LEU A 83 -5.65 1.74 -9.29
C LEU A 83 -6.24 3.05 -8.75
N ASP A 84 -5.46 4.11 -8.73
CA ASP A 84 -5.90 5.40 -8.18
C ASP A 84 -6.54 6.25 -9.28
N VAL A 85 -7.85 6.42 -9.18
CA VAL A 85 -8.63 7.30 -10.04
C VAL A 85 -8.90 8.61 -9.30
N ALA A 86 -8.22 9.68 -9.74
CA ALA A 86 -8.38 10.99 -9.16
C ALA A 86 -9.65 11.70 -9.66
N GLY A 87 -10.39 12.29 -8.73
CA GLY A 87 -11.36 13.32 -9.01
C GLY A 87 -10.70 14.64 -9.42
N LYS A 88 -11.53 15.66 -9.62
CA LYS A 88 -11.06 17.00 -9.99
C LYS A 88 -10.88 17.87 -8.76
N ASN A 89 -9.70 18.47 -8.61
CA ASN A 89 -9.48 19.58 -7.69
C ASN A 89 -10.10 20.85 -8.29
N THR A 90 -11.24 21.26 -7.74
CA THR A 90 -12.02 22.40 -8.26
C THR A 90 -11.34 23.75 -8.04
N ALA A 91 -10.52 23.89 -7.00
CA ALA A 91 -9.84 25.15 -6.67
C ALA A 91 -8.72 25.52 -7.65
N ARG A 92 -8.08 24.52 -8.28
CA ARG A 92 -7.05 24.73 -9.31
C ARG A 92 -7.45 24.26 -10.71
N ASN A 93 -8.69 23.77 -10.86
CA ASN A 93 -9.20 23.17 -12.08
C ASN A 93 -8.24 22.08 -12.62
N TYR A 94 -7.74 21.24 -11.70
CA TYR A 94 -6.69 20.27 -11.95
C TYR A 94 -7.19 18.84 -11.73
N THR A 95 -6.78 17.90 -12.56
CA THR A 95 -7.09 16.48 -12.41
C THR A 95 -5.80 15.69 -12.60
N ASN A 96 -5.45 14.90 -11.59
CA ASN A 96 -4.31 14.01 -11.68
C ASN A 96 -4.60 12.88 -12.68
N GLY A 97 -3.57 12.40 -13.35
CA GLY A 97 -3.67 11.24 -14.21
C GLY A 97 -3.92 9.95 -13.42
N LEU A 98 -4.33 8.92 -14.15
CA LEU A 98 -4.53 7.56 -13.64
C LEU A 98 -3.20 6.97 -13.17
N VAL A 99 -3.19 6.39 -11.98
CA VAL A 99 -2.03 5.73 -11.39
C VAL A 99 -2.36 4.27 -11.14
N ALA A 100 -1.42 3.37 -11.37
CA ALA A 100 -1.47 2.06 -10.76
C ALA A 100 -0.22 1.85 -9.89
N ASP A 101 -0.40 1.15 -8.78
CA ASP A 101 0.65 0.75 -7.87
C ASP A 101 0.55 -0.75 -7.60
N VAL A 102 1.70 -1.36 -7.34
CA VAL A 102 1.80 -2.75 -6.94
C VAL A 102 2.77 -2.88 -5.77
N ASP A 103 2.27 -3.35 -4.65
CA ASP A 103 3.06 -3.81 -3.53
C ASP A 103 3.40 -5.28 -3.70
N VAL A 104 4.64 -5.66 -3.39
CA VAL A 104 5.09 -7.05 -3.38
C VAL A 104 5.87 -7.37 -2.11
N ALA A 105 5.74 -8.59 -1.61
CA ALA A 105 6.55 -9.09 -0.51
C ALA A 105 6.84 -10.59 -0.64
N ILE A 106 8.02 -10.98 -0.18
CA ILE A 106 8.40 -12.39 0.04
C ILE A 106 9.01 -12.46 1.43
N SER A 107 8.54 -13.40 2.25
CA SER A 107 9.02 -13.56 3.62
C SER A 107 8.94 -15.01 4.08
N GLU A 108 9.73 -15.35 5.08
CA GLU A 108 9.70 -16.66 5.74
C GLU A 108 9.19 -16.50 7.17
N ILE A 109 8.30 -17.39 7.59
CA ILE A 109 7.81 -17.52 8.96
C ILE A 109 8.70 -18.54 9.69
N ILE A 110 9.26 -18.15 10.83
CA ILE A 110 10.14 -18.98 11.66
C ILE A 110 9.75 -18.82 13.13
N GLY A 111 8.93 -19.74 13.63
CA GLY A 111 8.29 -19.67 14.93
C GLY A 111 7.47 -18.39 15.08
N ARG A 112 7.98 -17.46 15.89
CA ARG A 112 7.32 -16.16 16.15
C ARG A 112 7.75 -15.07 15.17
N TRP A 113 8.81 -15.29 14.41
CA TRP A 113 9.36 -14.30 13.50
C TRP A 113 8.77 -14.47 12.11
N GLN A 114 8.65 -13.36 11.40
CA GLN A 114 8.47 -13.34 9.95
C GLN A 114 9.50 -12.37 9.38
N VAL A 115 10.38 -12.84 8.49
CA VAL A 115 11.49 -12.03 7.97
C VAL A 115 11.49 -12.10 6.45
N GLY A 116 11.67 -10.96 5.79
CA GLY A 116 11.65 -10.93 4.35
C GLY A 116 11.99 -9.58 3.75
N VAL A 117 11.62 -9.43 2.48
CA VAL A 117 11.79 -8.22 1.69
C VAL A 117 10.43 -7.80 1.16
N ALA A 118 10.17 -6.49 1.19
CA ALA A 118 8.97 -5.90 0.64
C ALA A 118 9.32 -4.65 -0.17
N GLY A 119 8.56 -4.39 -1.21
CA GLY A 119 8.75 -3.24 -2.08
C GLY A 119 7.47 -2.88 -2.81
N TYR A 120 7.53 -1.77 -3.55
CA TYR A 120 6.41 -1.29 -4.35
C TYR A 120 6.89 -0.69 -5.67
N TYR A 121 5.98 -0.59 -6.63
CA TYR A 121 6.17 0.17 -7.85
C TYR A 121 4.88 0.86 -8.29
N ALA A 122 4.91 2.19 -8.23
CA ALA A 122 3.82 3.05 -8.66
C ALA A 122 4.17 3.76 -9.98
N ARG A 123 3.19 3.85 -10.88
CA ARG A 123 3.34 4.58 -12.15
C ARG A 123 2.04 5.27 -12.53
N GLN A 124 2.17 6.52 -12.95
CA GLN A 124 1.12 7.27 -13.61
C GLN A 124 1.11 6.98 -15.13
N PHE A 125 -0.05 6.59 -15.64
CA PHE A 125 -0.25 6.15 -17.03
C PHE A 125 -0.75 7.27 -17.94
N THR A 126 -1.56 8.19 -17.41
CA THR A 126 -2.13 9.29 -18.18
C THR A 126 -1.58 10.64 -17.72
N ASP A 127 -1.61 11.63 -18.61
CA ASP A 127 -1.18 12.98 -18.27
C ASP A 127 -2.13 13.62 -17.26
N ASP A 128 -1.57 14.44 -16.37
CA ASP A 128 -2.35 15.39 -15.59
C ASP A 128 -3.03 16.39 -16.52
N LYS A 129 -4.19 16.91 -16.09
CA LYS A 129 -4.94 17.92 -16.83
C LYS A 129 -5.15 19.16 -15.99
N MET A 130 -4.93 20.32 -16.58
CA MET A 130 -5.27 21.63 -16.01
C MET A 130 -6.20 22.37 -16.97
N ASN A 131 -7.33 22.87 -16.47
CA ASN A 131 -8.38 23.49 -17.28
C ASN A 131 -8.88 22.57 -18.41
N GLY A 132 -8.88 21.25 -18.18
CA GLY A 132 -9.28 20.24 -19.16
C GLY A 132 -8.22 19.90 -20.23
N GLN A 133 -7.10 20.61 -20.26
CA GLN A 133 -6.00 20.39 -21.20
C GLN A 133 -4.85 19.62 -20.54
N PRO A 134 -4.13 18.74 -21.27
CA PRO A 134 -2.93 18.09 -20.74
C PRO A 134 -1.91 19.12 -20.26
N VAL A 135 -1.35 18.89 -19.07
CA VAL A 135 -0.23 19.70 -18.57
C VAL A 135 0.99 19.46 -19.47
N PRO A 136 1.76 20.50 -19.85
CA PRO A 136 2.98 20.32 -20.62
C PRO A 136 3.94 19.32 -19.96
N GLY A 137 4.38 18.31 -20.70
CA GLY A 137 5.21 17.21 -20.17
C GLY A 137 4.46 16.16 -19.34
N GLY A 138 3.15 16.35 -19.13
CA GLY A 138 2.22 15.38 -18.57
C GLY A 138 2.32 15.14 -17.07
N ASN A 139 3.37 15.63 -16.41
CA ASN A 139 3.68 15.44 -14.99
C ASN A 139 3.67 13.97 -14.50
N ARG A 140 3.74 12.99 -15.43
CA ARG A 140 3.63 11.56 -15.12
C ARG A 140 4.66 11.14 -14.09
N PHE A 141 4.21 10.81 -12.88
CA PHE A 141 5.09 10.30 -11.84
C PHE A 141 5.33 8.79 -11.98
N ALA A 142 6.47 8.35 -11.46
CA ALA A 142 6.70 6.95 -11.15
C ALA A 142 7.66 6.82 -9.96
N SER A 143 7.53 5.76 -9.18
CA SER A 143 8.36 5.54 -7.99
C SER A 143 8.47 4.05 -7.70
N ALA A 144 9.64 3.60 -7.26
CA ALA A 144 9.83 2.26 -6.75
C ALA A 144 10.75 2.30 -5.52
N ALA A 145 10.42 1.49 -4.52
CA ALA A 145 11.26 1.29 -3.35
C ALA A 145 11.25 -0.17 -2.92
N VAL A 146 12.31 -0.60 -2.27
CA VAL A 146 12.46 -1.95 -1.73
C VAL A 146 13.23 -1.91 -0.43
N GLY A 147 12.97 -2.85 0.46
CA GLY A 147 13.79 -3.03 1.64
C GLY A 147 13.28 -4.13 2.58
N PRO A 148 13.96 -4.31 3.72
CA PRO A 148 13.66 -5.39 4.64
C PRO A 148 12.34 -5.16 5.37
N ALA A 149 11.66 -6.27 5.65
CA ALA A 149 10.50 -6.33 6.53
C ALA A 149 10.71 -7.44 7.57
N VAL A 150 10.46 -7.12 8.82
CA VAL A 150 10.50 -8.08 9.92
C VAL A 150 9.26 -7.90 10.79
N ALA A 151 8.64 -9.00 11.20
CA ALA A 151 7.58 -9.01 12.17
C ALA A 151 7.86 -10.03 13.28
N TYR A 152 7.30 -9.76 14.45
CA TYR A 152 7.34 -10.63 15.60
C TYR A 152 5.95 -10.74 16.21
N ASN A 153 5.44 -11.97 16.28
CA ASN A 153 4.14 -12.29 16.86
C ASN A 153 4.28 -12.61 18.35
N ILE A 154 3.39 -12.04 19.16
CA ILE A 154 3.34 -12.19 20.62
C ILE A 154 1.96 -12.73 20.99
N PRO A 155 1.73 -14.05 20.88
CA PRO A 155 0.43 -14.65 21.12
C PRO A 155 -0.12 -14.37 22.52
N GLU A 156 0.75 -14.26 23.53
CA GLU A 156 0.38 -14.08 24.93
C GLU A 156 -0.44 -12.80 25.16
N CYS A 157 -0.18 -11.75 24.37
CA CYS A 157 -0.94 -10.50 24.43
C CYS A 157 -1.81 -10.24 23.21
N LYS A 158 -1.91 -11.21 22.29
CA LYS A 158 -2.53 -11.05 20.97
C LYS A 158 -1.99 -9.84 20.22
N CYS A 159 -0.68 -9.64 20.28
CA CYS A 159 0.00 -8.53 19.67
C CYS A 159 0.93 -8.97 18.55
N SER A 160 1.24 -8.05 17.65
CA SER A 160 2.37 -8.18 16.74
C SER A 160 3.10 -6.85 16.59
N ILE A 161 4.41 -6.93 16.41
CA ILE A 161 5.26 -5.78 16.09
C ILE A 161 5.83 -6.04 14.70
N LYS A 162 5.76 -5.06 13.81
CA LYS A 162 6.34 -5.15 12.47
C LYS A 162 7.18 -3.91 12.19
N PHE A 163 8.37 -4.12 11.68
CA PHE A 163 9.25 -3.07 11.18
C PHE A 163 9.44 -3.26 9.67
N LYS A 164 9.38 -2.16 8.92
CA LYS A 164 9.65 -2.14 7.48
C LYS A 164 10.52 -0.93 7.17
N ALA A 165 11.65 -1.13 6.50
CA ALA A 165 12.43 -0.04 5.92
C ALA A 165 12.35 -0.15 4.39
N GLN A 166 12.16 0.98 3.72
CA GLN A 166 12.09 1.06 2.27
C GLN A 166 13.06 2.12 1.76
N PHE A 167 13.86 1.71 0.77
CA PHE A 167 14.85 2.56 0.12
C PHE A 167 14.42 2.78 -1.32
N SER A 168 14.36 4.05 -1.73
CA SER A 168 14.00 4.41 -3.09
C SER A 168 15.05 3.91 -4.07
N VAL A 169 14.64 3.17 -5.10
CA VAL A 169 15.52 2.66 -6.16
C VAL A 169 15.23 3.29 -7.51
N PHE A 170 14.05 3.92 -7.67
CA PHE A 170 13.67 4.59 -8.91
C PHE A 170 12.63 5.68 -8.65
N THR A 171 12.78 6.83 -9.30
CA THR A 171 11.80 7.92 -9.27
C THR A 171 11.75 8.69 -10.57
N ARG A 172 10.56 9.20 -10.91
CA ARG A 172 10.32 10.18 -11.98
C ARG A 172 9.24 11.14 -11.50
N ASN A 173 9.47 12.46 -11.63
CA ASN A 173 8.53 13.51 -11.20
C ASN A 173 7.99 13.30 -9.77
N SER A 174 8.82 12.71 -8.91
CA SER A 174 8.53 12.38 -7.52
C SER A 174 9.80 12.59 -6.71
N LEU A 175 9.64 12.74 -5.40
CA LEU A 175 10.76 12.67 -4.47
C LEU A 175 11.25 11.22 -4.38
N ALA A 176 12.51 11.04 -3.94
CA ALA A 176 13.13 9.75 -3.65
C ALA A 176 13.26 9.53 -2.14
N PRO A 177 12.14 9.45 -1.38
CA PRO A 177 12.20 9.29 0.06
C PRO A 177 12.66 7.88 0.42
N ASN A 178 13.45 7.81 1.49
CA ASN A 178 13.63 6.58 2.25
C ASN A 178 12.73 6.67 3.47
N ALA A 179 12.02 5.59 3.78
CA ALA A 179 11.05 5.56 4.87
C ALA A 179 11.22 4.32 5.74
N ALA A 180 10.97 4.48 7.04
CA ALA A 180 10.89 3.39 7.98
C ALA A 180 9.54 3.45 8.72
N TYR A 181 8.92 2.28 8.90
CA TYR A 181 7.61 2.13 9.49
C TYR A 181 7.71 1.13 10.65
N LEU A 182 7.12 1.50 11.79
CA LEU A 182 6.91 0.62 12.92
C LEU A 182 5.41 0.48 13.13
N PHE A 183 4.93 -0.76 13.07
CA PHE A 183 3.54 -1.12 13.31
C PHE A 183 3.47 -1.88 14.64
N VAL A 184 2.53 -1.49 15.48
CA VAL A 184 2.18 -2.19 16.71
C VAL A 184 0.70 -2.53 16.62
N ASN A 185 0.39 -3.81 16.49
CA ASN A 185 -0.98 -4.30 16.40
C ASN A 185 -1.35 -5.02 17.69
N LYS A 186 -2.57 -4.81 18.16
CA LYS A 186 -3.16 -5.52 19.29
C LYS A 186 -4.61 -5.82 18.99
N ALA A 187 -4.99 -7.10 19.07
CA ALA A 187 -6.39 -7.48 19.02
C ALA A 187 -7.04 -7.23 20.38
N PHE A 188 -8.15 -6.48 20.38
CA PHE A 188 -9.01 -6.32 21.54
C PHE A 188 -10.21 -7.26 21.38
N ASN A 189 -10.45 -8.07 22.42
CA ASN A 189 -11.69 -8.85 22.55
C ASN A 189 -12.79 -7.97 23.13
#